data_AF-A0A957YNB2-F1
#
_entry.id   AF-A0A957YNB2-F1
#
_cell.length_a   1.000
_cell.length_b   1.000
_cell.length_c   1.000
_cell.angle_alpha   90.00
_cell.angle_beta   90.00
_cell.angle_gamma   90.00
#
_symmetry.space_group_name_H-M   'P 1'
#
loop_
_entity.id
_entity.type
_entity.pdbx_description
1 polymer ?
#
loop_
_entity_poly.entity_id
_entity_poly.type
_entity_poly.pdbx_seq_one_letter_code
_entity_poly.pdbx_strand_id
1 'polypeptide(L)'
;MGFEWLAVVMFVLFFVLILYGYPVAFSFAGTAFVFMLIGLALGAFNFNLLKLLPNRWFGTMSDFTLLAIIFFVFMGAIFEKSGLAERLLETVGILMGPIRGGLALAVV
;
A
#
# COMPACT_ATOMS: atom_id res chain seq x y z
N MET A 1 26.28 20.63 0.18
CA MET A 1 25.20 20.14 -0.70
C MET A 1 25.01 18.68 -0.35
N GLY A 2 23.86 18.34 0.25
CA GLY A 2 23.67 17.11 0.98
C GLY A 2 23.59 15.87 0.09
N PHE A 3 23.68 14.69 0.70
CA PHE A 3 23.45 13.40 0.06
C PHE A 3 21.96 13.18 -0.34
N GLU A 4 21.20 14.24 -0.58
CA GLU A 4 19.77 14.21 -0.91
C GLU A 4 19.51 13.55 -2.27
N TRP A 5 20.45 13.71 -3.21
CA TRP A 5 20.42 13.06 -4.51
C TRP A 5 20.39 11.53 -4.39
N LEU A 6 20.97 10.97 -3.32
CA LEU A 6 20.97 9.53 -3.06
C LEU A 6 19.54 9.00 -2.87
N ALA A 7 18.66 9.78 -2.23
CA ALA A 7 17.26 9.41 -2.04
C ALA A 7 16.48 9.41 -3.37
N VAL A 8 16.75 10.38 -4.24
CA VAL A 8 16.13 10.44 -5.58
C VAL A 8 16.55 9.23 -6.41
N VAL A 9 17.85 8.89 -6.41
CA VAL A 9 18.35 7.73 -7.15
C VAL A 9 17.77 6.42 -6.59
N MET A 10 17.63 6.28 -5.26
CA MET A 10 16.97 5.14 -4.64
C MET A 10 15.53 4.97 -5.13
N PHE A 11 14.78 6.07 -5.17
CA PHE A 11 13.39 6.06 -5.60
C PHE A 11 13.24 5.69 -7.08
N VAL A 12 14.07 6.27 -7.95
CA VAL A 12 14.07 5.92 -9.38
C VAL A 12 14.40 4.43 -9.58
N LEU A 13 15.41 3.90 -8.89
CA LEU A 13 15.78 2.49 -9.01
C LEU A 13 14.63 1.57 -8.54
N PHE A 14 13.98 1.92 -7.43
CA PHE A 14 12.81 1.19 -6.94
C PHE A 14 11.67 1.13 -7.95
N PHE A 15 11.36 2.26 -8.60
CA PHE A 15 10.34 2.29 -9.65
C PHE A 15 10.70 1.43 -10.85
N VAL A 16 11.97 1.48 -11.30
CA VAL A 16 12.43 0.66 -12.42
C VAL A 16 12.29 -0.83 -12.11
N LEU A 17 12.60 -1.28 -10.89
CA LEU A 17 12.44 -2.68 -10.48
C LEU A 17 10.98 -3.13 -10.48
N ILE A 18 10.06 -2.26 -10.04
CA ILE A 18 8.62 -2.55 -10.08
C ILE A 18 8.12 -2.61 -11.52
N LEU A 19 8.54 -1.68 -12.39
CA LEU A 19 8.16 -1.66 -13.80
C LEU A 19 8.67 -2.90 -14.55
N TYR A 20 9.78 -3.47 -14.12
CA TYR A 20 10.28 -4.75 -14.64
C TYR A 20 9.44 -5.96 -14.20
N GLY A 21 8.48 -5.77 -13.29
CA GLY A 21 7.57 -6.82 -12.82
C GLY A 21 8.08 -7.59 -11.59
N TYR A 22 9.13 -7.12 -10.91
CA TYR A 22 9.55 -7.74 -9.66
C TYR A 22 8.53 -7.48 -8.54
N PRO A 23 8.27 -8.46 -7.64
CA PRO A 23 7.30 -8.26 -6.57
C PRO A 23 7.71 -7.09 -5.66
N VAL A 24 6.74 -6.22 -5.38
CA VAL A 24 6.94 -4.93 -4.69
C VAL A 24 7.70 -5.07 -3.37
N ALA A 25 7.40 -6.11 -2.58
CA ALA A 25 8.05 -6.35 -1.29
C ALA A 25 9.57 -6.54 -1.43
N PHE A 26 10.02 -7.33 -2.41
CA PHE A 26 11.44 -7.59 -2.65
C PHE A 26 12.14 -6.36 -3.23
N SER A 27 11.50 -5.66 -4.17
CA SER A 27 12.03 -4.42 -4.74
C SER A 27 12.21 -3.34 -3.66
N PHE A 28 11.27 -3.21 -2.72
CA PHE A 28 11.34 -2.25 -1.62
C PHE A 28 12.44 -2.60 -0.62
N ALA A 29 12.46 -3.85 -0.12
CA ALA A 29 13.47 -4.28 0.86
C ALA A 29 14.89 -4.26 0.26
N GLY A 30 15.04 -4.74 -0.98
CA GLY A 30 16.33 -4.79 -1.66
C GLY A 30 16.92 -3.41 -1.92
N THR A 31 16.12 -2.48 -2.45
CA THR A 31 16.59 -1.10 -2.68
C THR A 31 16.93 -0.38 -1.37
N ALA A 32 16.10 -0.52 -0.33
CA ALA A 32 16.39 0.02 0.98
C ALA A 32 17.71 -0.52 1.57
N PHE A 33 17.97 -1.83 1.43
CA PHE A 33 19.18 -2.45 1.96
C PHE A 33 20.44 -2.03 1.19
N VAL A 34 20.39 -2.03 -0.15
CA VAL A 34 21.52 -1.60 -1.00
C VAL A 34 21.88 -0.14 -0.72
N PHE A 35 20.89 0.75 -0.65
CA PHE A 35 21.13 2.16 -0.38
C PHE A 35 21.52 2.46 1.08
N MET A 36 21.10 1.62 2.03
CA MET A 36 21.63 1.67 3.39
C MET A 36 23.14 1.41 3.43
N LEU A 37 23.62 0.38 2.71
CA LEU A 37 25.06 0.06 2.66
C LEU A 37 25.86 1.17 1.97
N ILE A 38 25.35 1.67 0.83
CA ILE A 38 25.97 2.78 0.10
C ILE A 38 26.00 4.05 0.96
N GLY A 39 24.90 4.38 1.62
CA GLY A 39 24.80 5.53 2.51
C GLY A 39 25.73 5.43 3.72
N LEU A 40 25.95 4.24 4.27
CA LEU A 40 26.91 4.00 5.34
C LEU A 40 28.35 4.23 4.87
N ALA A 41 28.70 3.73 3.67
CA ALA A 41 30.04 3.89 3.09
C ALA A 41 30.37 5.36 2.75
N LEU A 42 29.38 6.13 2.28
CA LEU A 42 29.52 7.55 1.94
C LEU A 42 29.43 8.48 3.17
N GLY A 43 29.15 7.95 4.37
CA GLY A 43 28.91 8.76 5.57
C GLY A 43 27.59 9.54 5.55
N ALA A 44 26.71 9.28 4.58
CA ALA A 44 25.39 9.88 4.43
C ALA A 44 24.36 9.31 5.43
N PHE A 45 24.63 8.14 6.00
CA PHE A 45 23.72 7.39 6.84
C PHE A 45 24.38 7.01 8.17
N ASN A 46 23.69 7.30 9.29
CA ASN A 46 24.18 6.99 10.63
C ASN A 46 23.63 5.63 11.09
N PHE A 47 24.52 4.72 11.47
CA PHE A 47 24.15 3.40 11.98
C PHE A 47 23.21 3.45 13.20
N ASN A 48 23.23 4.52 13.99
CA ASN A 48 22.34 4.69 15.14
C ASN A 48 20.86 4.79 14.73
N LEU A 49 20.55 5.16 13.48
CA LEU A 49 19.19 5.16 12.94
C LEU A 49 18.59 3.75 12.89
N LEU A 50 19.42 2.70 12.78
CA LEU A 50 18.92 1.31 12.82
C LEU A 50 18.32 0.97 14.18
N LYS A 51 18.88 1.50 15.27
CA LYS A 51 18.35 1.26 16.61
C LYS A 51 16.97 1.89 16.81
N LEU A 52 16.62 2.88 15.99
CA LEU A 52 15.30 3.52 15.99
C LEU A 52 14.29 2.75 15.13
N LEU A 53 14.70 1.78 14.32
CA LEU A 53 13.80 0.99 13.46
C LEU A 53 12.70 0.28 14.25
N PRO A 54 12.97 -0.42 15.37
CA PRO A 54 11.91 -1.08 16.13
C PRO A 54 10.85 -0.08 16.60
N ASN A 55 11.29 1.07 17.12
CA ASN A 55 10.37 2.11 17.60
C ASN A 55 9.51 2.68 16.45
N ARG A 56 10.10 2.87 15.26
CA ARG A 56 9.35 3.31 14.08
C ARG A 56 8.37 2.26 13.56
N TRP A 57 8.75 0.98 13.58
CA TRP A 57 7.85 -0.10 13.21
C TRP A 57 6.66 -0.21 14.16
N PHE A 58 6.90 -0.20 15.48
CA PHE A 58 5.82 -0.20 16.46
C PHE A 58 4.92 1.02 16.35
N GLY A 59 5.50 2.21 16.12
CA GLY A 59 4.73 3.43 15.87
C GLY A 59 3.83 3.30 14.64
N THR A 60 4.35 2.75 13.54
CA THR A 60 3.59 2.55 12.30
C THR A 60 2.49 1.49 12.48
N MET A 61 2.79 0.37 13.13
CA MET A 61 1.79 -0.70 13.40
C MET A 61 0.65 -0.23 14.31
N SER A 62 0.87 0.80 15.11
CA SER A 62 -0.14 1.40 15.99
C SER A 62 -1.01 2.45 15.28
N ASP A 63 -0.80 2.68 13.98
CA ASP A 63 -1.54 3.66 13.22
C ASP A 63 -2.98 3.21 12.91
N PHE A 64 -3.96 3.97 13.40
CA PHE A 64 -5.39 3.69 13.21
C PHE A 64 -5.82 3.73 11.73
N THR A 65 -5.09 4.44 10.87
CA THR A 65 -5.35 4.46 9.42
C THR A 65 -5.03 3.11 8.79
N LEU A 66 -3.97 2.44 9.25
CA LEU A 66 -3.64 1.09 8.77
C LEU A 66 -4.66 0.06 9.24
N LEU A 67 -5.23 0.24 10.43
CA LEU A 67 -6.33 -0.58 10.94
C LEU A 67 -7.56 -0.51 10.00
N ALA A 68 -7.80 0.63 9.37
CA ALA A 68 -8.90 0.80 8.40
C ALA A 68 -8.78 -0.18 7.22
N ILE A 69 -7.57 -0.52 6.77
CA ILE A 69 -7.35 -1.48 5.68
C ILE A 69 -7.84 -2.87 6.09
N ILE A 70 -7.47 -3.33 7.29
CA ILE A 70 -7.88 -4.64 7.81
C ILE A 70 -9.39 -4.70 7.99
N PHE A 71 -9.99 -3.65 8.56
CA PHE A 71 -11.44 -3.58 8.72
C PHE A 71 -12.19 -3.46 7.40
N PHE A 72 -11.61 -2.82 6.39
CA PHE A 72 -12.20 -2.75 5.06
C PHE A 72 -12.27 -4.14 4.43
N VAL A 73 -11.16 -4.89 4.46
CA VAL A 73 -11.14 -6.28 3.98
C VAL A 73 -12.11 -7.15 4.78
N PHE A 74 -12.17 -6.98 6.10
CA PHE A 74 -13.09 -7.71 6.97
C PHE A 74 -14.55 -7.41 6.66
N MET A 75 -14.92 -6.14 6.52
CA MET A 75 -16.27 -5.72 6.14
C MET A 75 -16.65 -6.28 4.77
N GLY A 76 -15.74 -6.22 3.79
CA GLY A 76 -15.94 -6.84 2.48
C GLY A 76 -16.22 -8.33 2.59
N ALA A 77 -15.44 -9.07 3.39
CA ALA A 77 -15.65 -10.50 3.62
C ALA A 77 -17.00 -10.78 4.32
N ILE A 78 -17.43 -9.95 5.28
CA ILE A 78 -18.75 -10.08 5.92
C ILE A 78 -19.86 -9.87 4.89
N PHE A 79 -19.77 -8.83 4.05
CA PHE A 79 -20.79 -8.55 3.04
C PHE A 79 -20.89 -9.64 1.98
N GLU A 80 -19.75 -10.23 1.59
CA GLU A 80 -19.70 -11.39 0.71
C GLU A 80 -20.37 -12.61 1.36
N LYS A 81 -20.00 -12.96 2.59
CA LYS A 81 -20.52 -14.16 3.28
C LYS A 81 -21.98 -14.02 3.73
N SER A 82 -22.46 -12.81 3.99
CA SER A 82 -23.85 -12.56 4.37
C SER A 82 -24.80 -12.52 3.18
N GLY A 83 -24.31 -12.52 1.94
CA GLY A 83 -25.11 -12.33 0.73
C GLY A 83 -25.77 -10.95 0.65
N LEU A 84 -25.37 -10.02 1.52
CA LEU A 84 -25.94 -8.67 1.58
C LEU A 84 -25.56 -7.89 0.32
N ALA A 85 -24.34 -8.08 -0.18
CA ALA A 85 -23.87 -7.43 -1.41
C ALA A 85 -24.76 -7.77 -2.62
N GLU A 86 -25.11 -9.04 -2.79
CA GLU A 86 -25.97 -9.51 -3.89
C GLU A 86 -27.39 -8.95 -3.77
N ARG A 87 -28.00 -9.03 -2.57
CA ARG A 87 -29.35 -8.50 -2.31
C ARG A 87 -29.45 -6.99 -2.53
N LEU A 88 -28.41 -6.25 -2.16
CA LEU A 88 -28.33 -4.81 -2.41
C LEU A 88 -28.26 -4.52 -3.91
N LEU A 89 -27.44 -5.26 -4.67
CA LEU A 89 -27.35 -5.12 -6.12
C LEU A 89 -28.68 -5.44 -6.83
N GLU A 90 -29.38 -6.51 -6.43
CA GLU A 90 -30.72 -6.83 -6.95
C GLU A 90 -31.73 -5.71 -6.66
N THR A 91 -31.73 -5.19 -5.42
CA THR A 91 -32.64 -4.12 -5.00
C THR A 91 -32.39 -2.84 -5.80
N VAL A 92 -31.12 -2.47 -6.01
CA VAL A 92 -30.75 -1.31 -6.85
C VAL A 92 -31.13 -1.56 -8.31
N GLY A 93 -30.99 -2.79 -8.81
CA GLY A 93 -31.45 -3.18 -10.14
C GLY A 93 -32.95 -3.00 -10.34
N ILE A 94 -33.76 -3.37 -9.35
CA ILE A 94 -35.21 -3.17 -9.35
C ILE A 94 -35.54 -1.67 -9.31
N LEU A 95 -34.85 -0.90 -8.46
CA LEU A 95 -35.05 0.55 -8.32
C LEU A 95 -34.68 1.32 -9.61
N MET A 96 -33.61 0.89 -10.27
CA MET A 96 -33.08 1.48 -11.50
C MET A 96 -33.69 0.87 -12.78
N GLY A 97 -34.66 -0.05 -12.65
CA GLY A 97 -35.32 -0.77 -13.75
C GLY A 97 -35.76 0.06 -14.96
N PRO A 98 -36.28 1.29 -14.83
CA PRO A 98 -36.66 2.10 -16.00
C PRO A 98 -35.46 2.74 -16.74
N ILE A 99 -34.26 2.77 -16.15
CA ILE A 99 -33.08 3.42 -16.72
C ILE A 99 -32.21 2.38 -17.42
N ARG A 100 -32.13 2.47 -18.76
CA ARG A 100 -31.22 1.64 -19.56
C ARG A 100 -29.77 1.88 -19.09
N GLY A 101 -29.11 0.82 -18.60
CA GLY A 101 -27.76 0.88 -18.03
C GLY A 101 -27.69 1.19 -16.53
N GLY A 102 -28.83 1.29 -15.82
CA GLY A 102 -28.86 1.64 -14.40
C GLY A 102 -28.12 0.68 -13.46
N LEU A 103 -27.97 -0.59 -13.84
CA LEU A 103 -27.13 -1.56 -13.13
C LEU A 103 -25.62 -1.23 -13.21
N ALA A 104 -25.15 -0.63 -14.31
CA ALA A 104 -23.74 -0.22 -14.43
C ALA A 104 -23.38 0.93 -13.50
N LEU A 105 -24.37 1.72 -13.06
CA LEU A 105 -24.20 2.77 -12.03
C LEU A 105 -24.15 2.19 -10.61
N ALA A 106 -24.66 0.98 -10.40
CA ALA A 106 -24.69 0.32 -9.09
C ALA A 106 -23.37 -0.39 -8.75
N VAL A 107 -22.51 -0.63 -9.75
CA VAL A 107 -21.22 -1.30 -9.60
C VAL A 107 -20.11 -0.26 -9.55
N VAL A 108 -19.63 0.04 -8.34
CA VAL A 108 -18.39 0.80 -8.04
C VAL A 108 -17.60 0.03 -7.00
#